data_AF-A0AAT9R6Q2-F1
#
_entry.id   AF-A0AAT9R6Q2-F1
#
_cell.length_a   1.000
_cell.length_b   1.000
_cell.length_c   1.000
_cell.angle_alpha   90.00
_cell.angle_beta   90.00
_cell.angle_gamma   90.00
#
_symmetry.space_group_name_H-M   'P 1'
#
loop_
_entity.id
_entity.type
_entity.pdbx_description
1 polymer ?
#
loop_
_entity_poly.entity_id
_entity_poly.type
_entity_poly.pdbx_seq_one_letter_code
_entity_poly.pdbx_strand_id
1 'polypeptide(L)'
;MAQAAARNDVGGTARGPLVRIMPWGQAVRWQLPVLMANAQIRFAKQVHELLTAQGVQIGHSRVHELVTQAPARLTVEVQFALCRIFDCTPADLWADLGQVVADHEPDPAARERLRAAKVVRAGEFL
;
A
#
# COMPACT_ATOMS: atom_id res chain seq x y z
N MET A 1 24.62 9.85 24.54
CA MET A 1 23.32 10.12 23.88
C MET A 1 23.51 11.23 22.88
N ALA A 2 23.44 10.92 21.58
CA ALA A 2 23.26 11.93 20.54
C ALA A 2 22.58 11.21 19.37
N GLN A 3 21.27 11.44 19.24
CA GLN A 3 20.43 10.84 18.21
C GLN A 3 20.65 11.67 16.93
N ALA A 4 21.38 11.11 15.98
CA ALA A 4 21.59 11.73 14.68
C ALA A 4 20.28 11.67 13.89
N ALA A 5 19.62 12.83 13.77
CA ALA A 5 18.50 13.02 12.87
C ALA A 5 18.96 12.72 11.44
N ALA A 6 18.44 11.63 10.87
CA ALA A 6 18.65 11.28 9.48
C ALA A 6 18.06 12.39 8.60
N ARG A 7 18.94 13.23 8.05
CA ARG A 7 18.61 14.20 7.02
C ARG A 7 18.21 13.41 5.76
N ASN A 8 16.97 13.59 5.32
CA ASN A 8 16.50 13.10 4.04
C ASN A 8 17.06 14.01 2.94
N ASP A 9 18.13 13.57 2.29
CA ASP A 9 18.64 14.23 1.09
C ASP A 9 17.72 13.92 -0.10
N VAL A 10 17.22 15.00 -0.71
CA VAL A 10 16.39 15.00 -1.91
C VAL A 10 17.27 15.33 -3.12
N GLY A 11 17.41 14.38 -4.05
CA GLY A 11 17.94 14.65 -5.39
C GLY A 11 18.60 13.44 -6.05
N GLY A 12 17.89 12.74 -6.93
CA GLY A 12 18.48 11.70 -7.77
C GLY A 12 17.46 10.72 -8.35
N THR A 13 17.39 10.66 -9.68
CA THR A 13 16.43 9.94 -10.53
C THR A 13 16.60 8.42 -10.54
N ALA A 14 16.44 7.80 -9.38
CA ALA A 14 16.08 6.39 -9.26
C ALA A 14 15.27 6.24 -7.97
N ARG A 15 13.96 6.47 -8.03
CA ARG A 15 13.10 6.09 -6.91
C ARG A 15 13.16 4.57 -6.84
N GLY A 16 13.88 4.06 -5.85
CA GLY A 16 13.99 2.63 -5.57
C GLY A 16 12.62 1.96 -5.38
N PRO A 17 12.60 0.64 -5.21
CA PRO A 17 11.35 -0.10 -5.06
C PRO A 17 10.49 0.47 -3.93
N LEU A 18 9.18 0.58 -4.17
CA LEU A 18 8.21 1.07 -3.19
C LEU A 18 7.93 -0.05 -2.18
N VAL A 19 8.72 -0.09 -1.11
CA VAL A 19 8.66 -1.15 -0.08
C VAL A 19 7.91 -0.65 1.15
N ARG A 20 7.09 -1.53 1.73
CA ARG A 20 6.47 -1.37 3.04
C ARG A 20 6.92 -2.50 3.95
N ILE A 21 7.40 -2.14 5.13
CA ILE A 21 7.66 -3.10 6.22
C ILE A 21 6.40 -3.14 7.09
N MET A 22 5.86 -4.33 7.28
CA MET A 22 4.69 -4.55 8.11
C MET A 22 5.08 -4.53 9.60
N PRO A 23 4.14 -4.26 10.52
CA PRO A 23 4.41 -4.31 11.96
C PRO A 23 4.98 -5.66 12.42
N TRP A 24 4.69 -6.73 11.66
CA TRP A 24 5.19 -8.08 11.91
C TRP A 24 6.51 -8.44 11.20
N GLY A 25 7.29 -7.45 10.75
CA GLY A 25 8.65 -7.67 10.23
C GLY A 25 8.74 -8.13 8.77
N GLN A 26 7.61 -8.42 8.13
CA GLN A 26 7.58 -8.78 6.71
C GLN A 26 7.73 -7.54 5.80
N ALA A 27 8.60 -7.62 4.80
CA ALA A 27 8.71 -6.62 3.75
C ALA A 27 7.89 -7.02 2.52
N VAL A 28 7.10 -6.09 2.01
CA VAL A 28 6.37 -6.25 0.76
C VAL A 28 6.63 -5.08 -0.17
N ARG A 29 6.72 -5.35 -1.47
CA ARG A 29 6.92 -4.33 -2.51
C ARG A 29 5.63 -4.09 -3.25
N TRP A 30 5.26 -2.82 -3.41
CA TRP A 30 4.17 -2.40 -4.27
C TRP A 30 4.60 -2.47 -5.74
N GLN A 31 3.87 -3.23 -6.55
CA GLN A 31 4.26 -3.60 -7.91
C GLN A 31 3.66 -2.71 -8.99
N LEU A 32 2.81 -1.72 -8.65
CA LEU A 32 2.18 -0.85 -9.65
C LEU A 32 3.19 -0.15 -10.57
N PRO A 33 4.34 0.38 -10.10
CA PRO A 33 5.32 0.96 -11.03
C PRO A 33 5.90 -0.06 -12.02
N VAL A 34 6.04 -1.33 -11.63
CA VAL A 34 6.50 -2.41 -12.50
C VAL A 34 5.42 -2.76 -13.52
N LEU A 35 4.17 -2.90 -13.08
CA LEU A 35 3.03 -3.16 -13.96
C LEU A 35 2.82 -2.02 -14.97
N MET A 36 2.97 -0.77 -14.53
CA MET A 36 2.97 0.40 -15.40
C MET A 36 4.08 0.34 -16.45
N ALA A 37 5.31 0.03 -16.05
CA ALA A 37 6.43 -0.08 -16.97
C ALA A 37 6.20 -1.18 -18.03
N ASN A 38 5.69 -2.35 -17.61
CA ASN A 38 5.35 -3.45 -18.52
C ASN A 38 4.25 -3.03 -19.53
N ALA A 39 3.27 -2.26 -19.07
CA ALA A 39 2.20 -1.69 -19.90
C ALA A 39 2.61 -0.42 -20.67
N GLN A 40 3.88 -0.01 -20.65
CA GLN A 40 4.40 1.22 -21.29
C GLN A 40 3.71 2.51 -20.80
N ILE A 41 3.18 2.51 -19.57
CA ILE A 41 2.57 3.67 -18.92
C ILE A 41 3.63 4.40 -18.09
N ARG A 42 3.82 5.70 -18.37
CA ARG A 42 4.88 6.50 -17.74
C ARG A 42 4.36 7.52 -16.72
N PHE A 43 3.10 7.92 -16.83
CA PHE A 43 2.56 9.01 -16.04
C PHE A 43 1.36 8.58 -15.19
N ALA A 44 1.30 9.09 -13.96
CA ALA A 44 0.15 8.88 -13.06
C ALA A 44 -1.16 9.37 -13.67
N LYS A 45 -1.13 10.39 -14.53
CA LYS A 45 -2.32 10.88 -15.27
C LYS A 45 -2.96 9.77 -16.13
N GLN A 46 -2.14 8.95 -16.81
CA GLN A 46 -2.65 7.86 -17.64
C GLN A 46 -3.35 6.80 -16.76
N VAL A 47 -2.79 6.49 -15.59
CA VAL A 47 -3.42 5.56 -14.62
C VAL A 47 -4.76 6.13 -14.14
N HIS A 48 -4.81 7.42 -13.84
CA HIS A 48 -6.04 8.10 -13.45
C HIS A 48 -7.11 8.01 -14.55
N GLU A 49 -6.75 8.34 -15.80
CA GLU A 49 -7.67 8.22 -16.94
C GLU A 49 -8.19 6.79 -17.14
N LEU A 50 -7.33 5.78 -16.98
CA LEU A 50 -7.71 4.37 -17.07
C LEU A 50 -8.67 3.96 -15.93
N LEU A 51 -8.42 4.40 -14.69
CA LEU A 51 -9.31 4.13 -13.55
C LEU A 51 -10.68 4.80 -13.73
N THR A 52 -10.70 6.05 -14.17
CA THR A 52 -11.95 6.78 -14.47
C THR A 52 -12.73 6.11 -15.60
N ALA A 53 -12.04 5.59 -16.64
CA ALA A 53 -12.68 4.83 -17.70
C ALA A 53 -13.32 3.51 -17.23
N GLN A 54 -12.85 2.94 -16.11
CA GLN A 54 -13.51 1.81 -15.44
C GLN A 54 -14.64 2.24 -14.47
N GLY A 55 -14.97 3.53 -14.42
CA GLY A 55 -15.99 4.08 -13.51
C GLY A 55 -15.48 4.36 -12.10
N VAL A 56 -14.18 4.20 -11.83
CA VAL A 56 -13.61 4.47 -10.50
C VAL A 56 -13.27 5.95 -10.34
N GLN A 57 -14.02 6.65 -9.48
CA GLN A 57 -13.78 8.05 -9.17
C GLN A 57 -12.71 8.17 -8.09
N ILE A 58 -11.50 8.60 -8.47
CA ILE A 58 -10.36 8.76 -7.57
C ILE A 58 -9.62 10.05 -7.90
N GLY A 59 -9.25 10.84 -6.89
CA GLY A 59 -8.56 12.11 -7.11
C GLY A 59 -7.13 11.94 -7.64
N HIS A 60 -6.65 12.88 -8.44
CA HIS A 60 -5.28 12.90 -8.99
C HIS A 60 -4.18 12.72 -7.94
N SER A 61 -4.28 13.42 -6.79
CA SER A 61 -3.31 13.29 -5.71
C SER A 61 -3.22 11.85 -5.19
N ARG A 62 -4.38 11.18 -5.09
CA ARG A 62 -4.45 9.80 -4.61
C ARG A 62 -3.85 8.83 -5.62
N VAL A 63 -4.07 9.05 -6.92
CA VAL A 63 -3.40 8.27 -7.97
C VAL A 63 -1.89 8.52 -7.97
N HIS A 64 -1.46 9.76 -7.79
CA HIS A 64 -0.04 10.08 -7.68
C HIS A 64 0.60 9.35 -6.48
N GLU A 65 -0.06 9.31 -5.33
CA GLU A 65 0.39 8.51 -4.18
C GLU A 65 0.51 7.02 -4.54
N LEU A 66 -0.46 6.42 -5.23
CA LEU A 66 -0.38 5.02 -5.66
C LEU A 66 0.83 4.76 -6.54
N VAL A 67 1.22 5.70 -7.40
CA VAL A 67 2.37 5.52 -8.31
C VAL A 67 3.70 5.79 -7.61
N THR A 68 3.71 6.58 -6.54
CA THR A 68 4.95 7.08 -5.93
C THR A 68 5.23 6.54 -4.54
N GLN A 69 4.28 5.86 -3.91
CA GLN A 69 4.37 5.31 -2.56
C GLN A 69 3.64 3.97 -2.47
N ALA A 70 4.09 3.08 -1.58
CA ALA A 70 3.34 1.88 -1.25
C ALA A 70 2.09 2.27 -0.43
N PRO A 71 0.86 2.01 -0.89
CA PRO A 71 -0.34 2.49 -0.21
C PRO A 71 -0.50 1.88 1.19
N ALA A 72 -0.98 2.68 2.16
CA ALA A 72 -1.38 2.19 3.48
C ALA A 72 -2.81 1.63 3.49
N ARG A 73 -3.64 2.08 2.56
CA ARG A 73 -5.01 1.61 2.33
C ARG A 73 -5.25 1.55 0.84
N LEU A 74 -5.95 0.53 0.38
CA LEU A 74 -6.41 0.38 -0.99
C LEU A 74 -7.87 -0.07 -0.91
N THR A 75 -8.78 0.61 -1.60
CA THR A 75 -10.16 0.15 -1.64
C THR A 75 -10.29 -1.04 -2.58
N VAL A 76 -11.30 -1.87 -2.36
CA VAL A 76 -11.55 -3.06 -3.18
C VAL A 76 -11.81 -2.65 -4.64
N GLU A 77 -12.57 -1.58 -4.86
CA GLU A 77 -12.88 -1.06 -6.20
C GLU A 77 -11.61 -0.67 -6.96
N VAL A 78 -10.70 0.08 -6.33
CA VAL A 78 -9.43 0.48 -6.95
C VAL A 78 -8.56 -0.75 -7.19
N GLN A 79 -8.49 -1.69 -6.25
CA GLN A 79 -7.69 -2.91 -6.39
C GLN A 79 -8.11 -3.71 -7.63
N PHE A 80 -9.39 -4.02 -7.77
CA PHE A 80 -9.87 -4.83 -8.89
C PHE A 80 -9.91 -4.07 -10.22
N ALA A 81 -10.08 -2.74 -10.19
CA ALA A 81 -9.90 -1.92 -11.39
C ALA A 81 -8.45 -1.96 -11.90
N LEU A 82 -7.47 -1.85 -11.00
CA LEU A 82 -6.06 -2.04 -11.36
C LEU A 82 -5.81 -3.44 -11.94
N CYS A 83 -6.34 -4.49 -11.31
CA CYS A 83 -6.24 -5.87 -11.80
C CYS A 83 -6.74 -5.99 -13.24
N ARG A 84 -7.90 -5.40 -13.55
CA ARG A 84 -8.48 -5.40 -14.90
C ARG A 84 -7.69 -4.55 -15.90
N ILE A 85 -7.14 -3.41 -15.48
CA ILE A 85 -6.35 -2.51 -16.35
C ILE A 85 -5.01 -3.15 -16.74
N PHE A 86 -4.37 -3.84 -15.80
CA PHE A 86 -3.03 -4.40 -15.96
C PHE A 86 -3.03 -5.91 -16.23
N ASP A 87 -4.20 -6.51 -16.44
CA ASP A 87 -4.38 -7.95 -16.64
C ASP A 87 -3.63 -8.80 -15.61
N CYS A 88 -3.83 -8.48 -14.34
CA CYS A 88 -3.16 -9.12 -13.21
C CYS A 88 -4.13 -9.49 -12.09
N THR A 89 -3.65 -10.27 -11.13
CA THR A 89 -4.42 -10.64 -9.93
C THR A 89 -4.11 -9.72 -8.75
N PRO A 90 -4.94 -9.71 -7.69
CA PRO A 90 -4.63 -8.96 -6.48
C PRO A 90 -3.29 -9.32 -5.83
N ALA A 91 -2.81 -10.56 -6.01
CA ALA A 91 -1.51 -11.00 -5.51
C ALA A 91 -0.36 -10.36 -6.30
N ASP A 92 -0.51 -10.15 -7.62
CA ASP A 92 0.53 -9.56 -8.46
C ASP A 92 0.81 -8.08 -8.15
N LEU A 93 -0.15 -7.40 -7.50
CA LEU A 93 0.01 -6.02 -7.05
C LEU A 93 1.05 -5.88 -5.91
N TRP A 94 1.37 -6.96 -5.21
CA TRP A 94 2.33 -6.99 -4.10
C TRP A 94 3.33 -8.14 -4.25
N ALA A 95 4.62 -7.82 -4.27
CA ALA A 95 5.66 -8.85 -4.16
C ALA A 95 6.08 -9.03 -2.71
N ASP A 96 6.00 -10.26 -2.20
CA ASP A 96 6.57 -10.62 -0.91
C ASP A 96 8.10 -10.65 -1.01
N LEU A 97 8.77 -9.88 -0.16
CA LEU A 97 10.23 -9.83 -0.07
C LEU A 97 10.76 -10.64 1.12
N GLY A 98 9.88 -11.28 1.89
CA GLY A 98 10.23 -12.09 3.06
C GLY A 98 10.38 -11.27 4.35
N GLN A 99 10.88 -11.94 5.39
CA GLN A 99 11.13 -11.35 6.70
C GLN A 99 12.42 -10.50 6.68
N VAL A 100 12.33 -9.25 7.11
CA VAL A 100 13.48 -8.32 7.17
C VAL A 100 13.88 -7.95 8.60
N VAL A 101 13.09 -8.36 9.59
CA VAL A 101 13.43 -8.29 11.02
C VAL A 101 13.31 -9.70 11.59
N ALA A 102 14.31 -10.16 12.34
CA ALA A 102 14.21 -11.39 13.10
C ALA A 102 13.17 -11.20 14.21
N ASP A 103 12.19 -12.11 14.26
CA ASP A 103 11.16 -12.27 15.28
C ASP A 103 10.30 -11.03 15.59
N HIS A 104 9.23 -10.86 14.81
CA HIS A 104 8.05 -10.21 15.39
C HIS A 104 7.43 -11.15 16.41
N GLU A 105 7.67 -10.90 17.69
CA GLU A 105 6.86 -11.47 18.77
C GLU A 105 5.46 -10.84 18.68
N PRO A 106 4.41 -11.57 18.27
CA PRO A 106 3.07 -11.01 18.22
C PRO A 106 2.61 -10.68 19.64
N ASP A 107 2.22 -9.43 19.92
CA ASP A 107 1.71 -9.02 21.23
C ASP A 107 0.51 -9.89 21.64
N PRO A 108 0.67 -10.84 22.58
CA PRO A 108 -0.41 -11.72 23.00
C PRO A 108 -1.54 -10.92 23.67
N ALA A 109 -1.20 -9.80 24.32
CA ALA A 109 -2.14 -8.94 25.00
C ALA A 109 -2.99 -8.12 24.02
N ALA A 110 -2.57 -7.88 22.78
CA ALA A 110 -3.41 -7.24 21.77
C ALA A 110 -4.63 -8.10 21.41
N ARG A 111 -4.43 -9.42 21.28
CA ARG A 111 -5.53 -10.38 21.05
C ARG A 111 -6.47 -10.46 22.24
N GLU A 112 -5.93 -10.50 23.45
CA GLU A 112 -6.75 -10.56 24.66
C GLU A 112 -7.57 -9.28 24.86
N ARG A 113 -6.97 -8.11 24.61
CA ARG A 113 -7.69 -6.82 24.61
C ARG A 113 -8.81 -6.78 23.59
N LEU A 114 -8.62 -7.35 22.39
CA LEU A 114 -9.68 -7.44 21.37
C LEU A 114 -10.81 -8.39 21.80
N ARG A 115 -10.49 -9.51 22.47
CA ARG A 115 -11.49 -10.45 23.00
C ARG A 115 -12.29 -9.86 24.15
N ALA A 116 -11.61 -9.14 25.04
CA ALA A 116 -12.22 -8.46 26.18
C ALA A 116 -12.97 -7.17 25.79
N ALA A 117 -12.70 -6.63 24.58
CA ALA A 117 -13.43 -5.47 24.09
C ALA A 117 -14.90 -5.82 23.87
N LYS A 118 -15.78 -5.18 24.64
CA LYS A 118 -17.23 -5.29 24.45
C LYS A 118 -17.56 -4.71 23.07
N VAL A 119 -17.91 -5.58 22.12
CA VAL A 119 -18.47 -5.14 20.84
C VAL A 119 -19.90 -4.72 21.09
N VAL A 120 -20.11 -3.41 21.21
CA VAL A 120 -21.45 -2.82 21.35
C VAL A 120 -21.91 -2.40 19.96
N ARG A 121 -23.14 -2.77 19.57
CA ARG A 121 -23.70 -2.24 18.32
C ARG A 121 -24.02 -0.75 18.51
N ALA A 122 -23.82 0.05 17.47
CA ALA A 122 -24.01 1.50 17.49
C ALA A 122 -25.44 1.98 17.85
N GLY A 123 -26.41 1.07 18.07
CA GLY A 123 -27.77 1.39 18.53
C GLY A 123 -28.04 1.11 20.01
N GLU A 124 -27.10 0.58 20.80
CA GLU A 124 -27.31 0.26 22.22
C GLU A 124 -26.82 1.36 23.19
N PHE A 125 -26.60 2.59 22.69
CA PHE A 125 -26.21 3.74 23.49
C PHE A 125 -27.27 4.85 23.56
N LEU A 126 -28.51 4.58 23.11
CA LEU A 126 -29.66 5.47 23.28
C LEU A 126 -30.73 4.80 24.14
#